data_AF-A0A0A8ECA0-F1
#
_entry.id   AF-A0A0A8ECA0-F1
#
_cell.length_a   1.000
_cell.length_b   1.000
_cell.length_c   1.000
_cell.angle_alpha   90.00
_cell.angle_beta   90.00
_cell.angle_gamma   90.00
#
_symmetry.space_group_name_H-M   'P 1'
#
loop_
_entity.id
_entity.type
_entity.pdbx_description
1 polymer ?
#
loop_
_entity_poly.entity_id
_entity_poly.type
_entity_poly.pdbx_seq_one_letter_code
_entity_poly.pdbx_strand_id
1 'polypeptide(L)'
;MHVAAEEIRAEAAVLIDHHARGAWQPNDADRKAAVALFRFLETGLPLDAEQIRSALAVPEPAAPVSAGLLALLRSTAGLLDTTDVADGPAGRDAVDHVCLLLDALALSRPDGR
;
A
#
# COMPACT_ATOMS: atom_id res chain seq x y z
N MET A 1 -13.62 18.92 -0.75
CA MET A 1 -12.36 18.20 -1.03
C MET A 1 -12.49 16.79 -0.43
N HIS A 2 -12.90 15.81 -1.23
CA HIS A 2 -13.04 14.39 -0.85
C HIS A 2 -12.20 13.48 -1.76
N VAL A 3 -11.27 14.10 -2.52
CA VAL A 3 -10.63 13.51 -3.70
C VAL A 3 -9.50 12.54 -3.30
N ALA A 4 -8.85 12.74 -2.16
CA ALA A 4 -7.68 11.95 -1.75
C ALA A 4 -7.98 10.46 -1.48
N ALA A 5 -9.11 10.14 -0.83
CA ALA A 5 -9.44 8.74 -0.53
C ALA A 5 -9.86 7.97 -1.79
N GLU A 6 -10.64 8.60 -2.67
CA GLU A 6 -11.06 8.01 -3.95
C GLU A 6 -9.87 7.77 -4.88
N GLU A 7 -8.89 8.69 -4.91
CA GLU A 7 -7.64 8.53 -5.65
C GLU A 7 -6.81 7.35 -5.12
N ILE A 8 -6.60 7.26 -3.80
CA ILE A 8 -5.89 6.14 -3.15
C ILE A 8 -6.54 4.81 -3.53
N ARG A 9 -7.87 4.72 -3.43
CA ARG A 9 -8.60 3.51 -3.83
C ARG A 9 -8.41 3.17 -5.30
N ALA A 10 -8.55 4.16 -6.19
CA ALA A 10 -8.43 3.94 -7.63
C ALA A 10 -7.01 3.49 -8.01
N GLU A 11 -5.99 4.10 -7.44
CA GLU A 11 -4.59 3.72 -7.64
C GLU A 11 -4.30 2.31 -7.11
N ALA A 12 -4.81 1.97 -5.91
CA ALA A 12 -4.69 0.62 -5.36
C ALA A 12 -5.33 -0.43 -6.28
N ALA A 13 -6.54 -0.17 -6.77
CA ALA A 13 -7.24 -1.07 -7.69
C ALA A 13 -6.49 -1.25 -9.02
N VAL A 14 -5.92 -0.17 -9.58
CA VAL A 14 -5.09 -0.24 -10.79
C VAL A 14 -3.84 -1.08 -10.56
N LEU A 15 -3.16 -0.91 -9.42
CA LEU A 15 -1.97 -1.71 -9.10
C LEU A 15 -2.31 -3.19 -8.90
N ILE A 16 -3.43 -3.52 -8.24
CA ILE A 16 -3.91 -4.91 -8.11
C ILE A 16 -4.14 -5.52 -9.49
N ASP A 17 -4.85 -4.81 -10.36
CA ASP A 17 -5.16 -5.27 -11.71
C ASP A 17 -3.90 -5.46 -12.56
N HIS A 18 -3.00 -4.48 -12.55
CA HIS A 18 -1.73 -4.57 -13.27
C HIS A 18 -0.86 -5.70 -12.74
N HIS A 19 -0.83 -5.91 -11.42
CA HIS A 19 -0.13 -7.03 -10.80
C HIS A 19 -0.72 -8.37 -11.25
N ALA A 20 -2.05 -8.53 -11.20
CA ALA A 20 -2.73 -9.75 -11.61
C ALA A 20 -2.54 -10.09 -13.10
N ARG A 21 -2.38 -9.06 -13.96
CA ARG A 21 -2.10 -9.21 -15.40
C ARG A 21 -0.61 -9.36 -15.72
N GLY A 22 0.28 -9.24 -14.73
CA GLY A 22 1.73 -9.19 -14.95
C GLY A 22 2.22 -7.94 -15.68
N ALA A 23 1.37 -6.91 -15.81
CA ALA A 23 1.69 -5.63 -16.45
C ALA A 23 2.56 -4.73 -15.54
N TRP A 24 2.53 -4.99 -14.24
CA TRP A 24 3.41 -4.38 -13.25
C TRP A 24 3.97 -5.45 -12.33
N GLN A 25 5.26 -5.35 -12.00
CA GLN A 25 5.92 -6.19 -11.01
C GLN A 25 6.50 -5.29 -9.91
N PRO A 26 6.25 -5.61 -8.61
CA PRO A 26 6.85 -4.87 -7.51
C PRO A 26 8.38 -5.02 -7.56
N ASN A 27 9.12 -3.95 -7.27
CA ASN A 27 10.57 -4.07 -7.06
C ASN A 27 10.86 -4.61 -5.65
N ASP A 28 12.15 -4.76 -5.28
CA ASP A 28 12.52 -5.28 -3.95
C ASP A 28 12.07 -4.38 -2.79
N ALA A 29 12.06 -3.06 -2.98
CA ALA A 29 11.56 -2.11 -1.97
C ALA A 29 10.05 -2.24 -1.79
N ASP A 30 9.30 -2.34 -2.88
CA ASP A 30 7.85 -2.56 -2.85
C ASP A 30 7.54 -3.88 -2.12
N ARG A 31 8.27 -4.95 -2.45
CA ARG A 31 8.11 -6.26 -1.79
C ARG A 31 8.44 -6.21 -0.30
N LYS A 32 9.55 -5.58 0.09
CA LYS A 32 9.94 -5.45 1.50
C LYS A 32 8.92 -4.65 2.29
N ALA A 33 8.46 -3.52 1.75
CA ALA A 33 7.42 -2.71 2.37
C ALA A 33 6.11 -3.51 2.50
N ALA A 34 5.68 -4.20 1.44
CA ALA A 34 4.47 -5.00 1.47
C ALA A 34 4.53 -6.14 2.49
N VAL A 35 5.63 -6.88 2.55
CA VAL A 35 5.82 -7.97 3.53
C VAL A 35 5.90 -7.43 4.96
N ALA A 36 6.57 -6.29 5.18
CA ALA A 36 6.65 -5.68 6.50
C ALA A 36 5.26 -5.28 7.00
N LEU A 37 4.46 -4.61 6.16
CA LEU A 37 3.10 -4.18 6.50
C LEU A 37 2.14 -5.37 6.63
N PHE A 38 2.24 -6.37 5.76
CA PHE A 38 1.45 -7.60 5.86
C PHE A 38 1.64 -8.30 7.20
N ARG A 39 2.89 -8.41 7.69
CA ARG A 39 3.18 -9.00 9.01
C ARG A 39 2.53 -8.23 10.17
N PHE A 40 2.35 -6.92 10.04
CA PHE A 40 1.58 -6.16 11.02
C PHE A 40 0.09 -6.48 10.92
N LEU A 41 -0.46 -6.57 9.71
CA LEU A 41 -1.86 -6.95 9.49
C LEU A 41 -2.18 -8.34 10.04
N GLU A 42 -1.23 -9.29 10.00
CA GLU A 42 -1.37 -10.61 10.63
C GLU A 42 -1.62 -10.56 12.15
N THR A 43 -1.33 -9.43 12.81
CA THR A 43 -1.65 -9.23 14.24
C THR A 43 -3.14 -8.92 14.49
N GLY A 44 -3.91 -8.67 13.43
CA GLY A 44 -5.32 -8.29 13.51
C GLY A 44 -5.56 -6.82 13.89
N LEU A 45 -4.49 -6.02 13.98
CA LEU A 45 -4.58 -4.58 14.22
C LEU A 45 -4.79 -3.82 12.89
N PRO A 46 -5.55 -2.71 12.91
CA PRO A 46 -5.71 -1.88 11.72
C PRO A 46 -4.40 -1.24 11.31
N LEU A 47 -4.27 -0.96 10.02
CA LEU A 47 -3.15 -0.21 9.46
C LEU A 47 -3.17 1.23 9.97
N ASP A 48 -2.03 1.74 10.43
CA ASP A 48 -1.87 3.13 10.84
C ASP A 48 -0.75 3.85 10.07
N ALA A 49 -0.75 5.19 10.15
CA ALA A 49 0.22 6.01 9.44
C ALA A 49 1.67 5.77 9.89
N GLU A 50 1.90 5.43 11.15
CA GLU A 50 3.22 5.23 11.73
C GLU A 50 3.84 3.90 11.30
N GLN A 51 3.03 2.86 11.20
CA GLN A 51 3.42 1.58 10.61
C GLN A 51 3.86 1.76 9.16
N ILE A 52 3.08 2.52 8.37
CA ILE A 52 3.44 2.83 6.99
C ILE A 52 4.77 3.58 6.92
N ARG A 53 4.95 4.65 7.71
CA ARG A 53 6.22 5.39 7.73
C ARG A 53 7.40 4.53 8.16
N SER A 54 7.21 3.65 9.14
CA SER A 54 8.22 2.70 9.61
C SER A 54 8.64 1.73 8.51
N ALA A 55 7.69 1.22 7.72
CA ALA A 55 7.99 0.36 6.58
C ALA A 55 8.72 1.10 5.45
N LEU A 56 8.43 2.39 5.26
CA LEU A 56 9.07 3.25 4.26
C LEU A 56 10.45 3.78 4.68
N ALA A 57 10.80 3.71 5.96
CA ALA A 57 12.06 4.23 6.50
C ALA A 57 13.27 3.35 6.16
N VAL A 58 13.07 2.19 5.51
CA VAL A 58 14.15 1.29 5.08
C VAL A 58 15.00 2.00 4.01
N PRO A 59 16.30 2.24 4.25
CA PRO A 59 17.16 2.89 3.29
C PRO A 59 17.52 1.90 2.17
N GLU A 60 16.83 2.00 1.04
CA GLU A 60 17.29 1.42 -0.22
C GLU A 60 17.84 2.50 -1.15
N PRO A 61 18.84 2.17 -1.99
CA PRO A 61 19.34 3.11 -2.98
C PRO A 61 18.15 3.59 -3.81
N ALA A 62 18.04 4.91 -3.94
CA ALA A 62 16.92 5.58 -4.59
C ALA A 62 16.73 5.04 -6.02
N ALA A 63 15.93 3.98 -6.14
CA ALA A 63 15.19 3.75 -7.36
C ALA A 63 14.40 5.02 -7.63
N PRO A 64 14.26 5.45 -8.90
CA PRO A 64 13.43 6.60 -9.21
C PRO A 64 12.09 6.38 -8.52
N VAL A 65 11.62 7.41 -7.78
CA VAL A 65 10.35 7.41 -7.04
C VAL A 65 9.27 6.97 -8.03
N SER A 66 9.02 5.68 -8.08
CA SER A 66 8.24 5.09 -9.15
C SER A 66 6.80 5.36 -8.79
N ALA A 67 6.01 5.79 -9.77
CA ALA A 67 4.56 5.69 -9.70
C ALA A 67 4.24 4.22 -9.40
N GLY A 68 3.78 3.94 -8.18
CA GLY A 68 3.79 2.58 -7.64
C GLY A 68 3.51 2.55 -6.14
N LEU A 69 3.73 1.38 -5.52
CA LEU A 69 3.30 1.08 -4.14
C LEU A 69 3.80 2.09 -3.11
N LEU A 70 5.07 2.49 -3.14
CA LEU A 70 5.62 3.42 -2.13
C LEU A 70 4.96 4.80 -2.17
N ALA A 71 4.57 5.30 -3.35
CA ALA A 71 3.86 6.56 -3.48
C ALA A 71 2.44 6.44 -2.90
N LEU A 72 1.73 5.36 -3.25
CA LEU A 72 0.41 5.04 -2.71
C LEU A 72 0.44 4.92 -1.18
N LEU A 73 1.45 4.24 -0.61
CA LEU A 73 1.62 4.12 0.84
C LEU A 73 1.84 5.48 1.50
N ARG A 74 2.65 6.38 0.92
CA ARG A 74 2.82 7.74 1.46
C ARG A 74 1.50 8.53 1.47
N SER A 75 0.73 8.46 0.39
CA SER A 75 -0.59 9.09 0.32
C SER A 75 -1.56 8.50 1.36
N THR A 76 -1.52 7.18 1.54
CA THR A 76 -2.32 6.47 2.55
C THR A 76 -1.95 6.89 3.97
N ALA A 77 -0.66 7.05 4.28
CA ALA A 77 -0.24 7.57 5.58
C ALA A 77 -0.78 8.99 5.83
N GLY A 78 -0.76 9.86 4.81
CA GLY A 78 -1.34 11.20 4.92
C GLY A 78 -2.86 11.21 5.09
N LEU A 79 -3.57 10.24 4.47
CA LEU A 79 -4.99 10.03 4.72
C LEU A 79 -5.25 9.62 6.17
N LEU A 80 -4.46 8.66 6.69
CA LEU A 80 -4.58 8.12 8.04
C LEU A 80 -4.25 9.15 9.14
N ASP A 81 -3.45 10.18 8.85
CA ASP A 81 -3.25 11.32 9.76
C ASP A 81 -4.54 12.13 9.99
N THR A 82 -5.50 12.05 9.06
CA THR A 82 -6.76 12.79 9.13
C THR A 82 -7.88 11.87 9.58
N THR A 83 -7.99 11.66 10.91
CA THR A 83 -8.89 10.68 11.54
C THR A 83 -10.33 10.73 11.03
N ASP A 84 -10.93 11.92 10.93
CA ASP A 84 -12.32 12.07 10.43
C ASP A 84 -12.52 11.56 9.00
N VAL A 85 -11.51 11.70 8.13
CA VAL A 85 -11.56 11.25 6.74
C VAL A 85 -11.25 9.77 6.64
N ALA A 86 -10.25 9.30 7.39
CA ALA A 86 -9.87 7.89 7.46
C ALA A 86 -11.00 7.00 8.00
N ASP A 87 -11.71 7.45 9.04
CA ASP A 87 -12.82 6.71 9.64
C ASP A 87 -14.12 6.79 8.83
N GLY A 88 -14.18 7.72 7.86
CA GLY A 88 -15.28 7.82 6.92
C GLY A 88 -15.36 6.62 5.96
N PRO A 89 -16.52 6.39 5.31
CA PRO A 89 -16.70 5.24 4.41
C PRO A 89 -15.71 5.24 3.24
N ALA A 90 -15.39 6.40 2.67
CA ALA A 90 -14.41 6.51 1.60
C ALA A 90 -12.97 6.22 2.09
N GLY A 91 -12.62 6.65 3.31
CA GLY A 91 -11.32 6.37 3.91
C GLY A 91 -11.12 4.88 4.19
N ARG A 92 -12.13 4.23 4.77
CA ARG A 92 -12.12 2.78 5.01
C ARG A 92 -12.00 1.98 3.71
N ASP A 93 -12.79 2.33 2.70
CA ASP A 93 -12.74 1.69 1.37
C ASP A 93 -11.35 1.83 0.71
N ALA A 94 -10.73 3.00 0.84
CA ALA A 94 -9.37 3.24 0.35
C ALA A 94 -8.33 2.38 1.09
N VAL A 95 -8.39 2.33 2.42
CA VAL A 95 -7.47 1.53 3.25
C VAL A 95 -7.67 0.03 2.99
N ASP A 96 -8.91 -0.44 2.82
CA ASP A 96 -9.21 -1.82 2.49
C ASP A 96 -8.57 -2.24 1.15
N HIS A 97 -8.66 -1.38 0.13
CA HIS A 97 -8.00 -1.67 -1.16
C HIS A 97 -6.47 -1.68 -1.05
N VAL A 98 -5.89 -0.85 -0.19
CA VAL A 98 -4.45 -0.90 0.10
C VAL A 98 -4.08 -2.21 0.80
N CYS A 99 -4.84 -2.64 1.80
CA CYS A 99 -4.64 -3.95 2.45
C CYS A 99 -4.74 -5.11 1.46
N LEU A 100 -5.74 -5.10 0.56
CA LEU A 100 -5.86 -6.11 -0.51
C LEU A 100 -4.64 -6.15 -1.43
N LEU A 101 -4.09 -4.98 -1.78
CA LEU A 101 -2.86 -4.89 -2.56
C LEU A 101 -1.68 -5.49 -1.78
N LEU A 102 -1.53 -5.15 -0.49
CA LEU A 102 -0.47 -5.68 0.36
C LEU A 102 -0.52 -7.20 0.46
N ASP A 103 -1.70 -7.77 0.66
CA ASP A 103 -1.93 -9.22 0.68
C ASP A 103 -1.53 -9.87 -0.65
N ALA A 104 -1.98 -9.29 -1.77
CA ALA A 104 -1.65 -9.80 -3.10
C ALA A 104 -0.14 -9.84 -3.34
N LEU A 105 0.60 -8.82 -2.89
CA LEU A 105 2.05 -8.74 -3.05
C LEU A 105 2.81 -9.65 -2.08
N ALA A 106 2.37 -9.76 -0.83
CA ALA A 106 3.01 -10.60 0.18
C ALA A 106 2.82 -12.11 -0.09
N LEU A 107 1.67 -12.49 -0.64
CA LEU A 107 1.34 -13.87 -0.99
C LEU A 107 1.88 -14.30 -2.36
N SER A 108 2.22 -13.34 -3.22
CA SER A 108 2.83 -13.63 -4.51
C SER A 108 4.26 -14.12 -4.30
N ARG A 109 4.48 -15.40 -4.61
CA ARG A 109 5.82 -15.97 -4.61
C ARG A 109 6.65 -15.21 -5.65
N PRO A 110 7.90 -14.79 -5.34
CA PRO A 110 8.83 -14.41 -6.38
C PRO A 110 8.94 -15.65 -7.27
N ASP A 111 8.62 -15.50 -8.56
CA ASP A 111 8.51 -16.56 -9.56
C ASP A 111 8.97 -17.93 -9.07
N GLY A 112 7.99 -18.80 -8.80
CA GLY A 112 8.27 -20.19 -8.54
C GLY A 112 9.01 -20.78 -9.73
N ARG A 113 10.32 -20.99 -9.53
CA ARG A 113 11.22 -21.92 -10.23
C ARG A 113 10.88 -22.30 -11.67
#